data_AF-A0AAU9CEC9-F1
#
_entry.id   AF-A0AAU9CEC9-F1
#
_cell.length_a   1.000
_cell.length_b   1.000
_cell.length_c   1.000
_cell.angle_alpha   90.00
_cell.angle_beta   90.00
_cell.angle_gamma   90.00
#
_symmetry.space_group_name_H-M   'P 1'
#
loop_
_entity.id
_entity.type
_entity.pdbx_description
1 polymer ?
#
loop_
_entity_poly.entity_id
_entity_poly.type
_entity_poly.pdbx_seq_one_letter_code
_entity_poly.pdbx_strand_id
1 'polypeptide(L)'
;MKAFGKVFIACVASLVTMAVLGACERDIQDIPSASGGEVDFSKFVVVGNSLSAGYRNGGLTRPSQINSFPALIARQLKSFGVDEFRQPLLAEGQTTGVMVLKGFKNGSPVIENIPPTPGAFDNVSDQGPFNNLGIPAIRVAEMSLPISTVKTWNPYAGRLFPPAEEGKTYLDFVAESEATFTIIWEGNNDVLLYATSGGEAGVNGIGPYRINGITPLPEFERLYGALLDSMVNRNAKLKGVLATIPEISLLPYFQTVGGLLSANKALPKVLTSEQAMFMNQVYAMAGYIPEGGDDLFVAGANYPAIVLGASGSKSVRRVVLDEADYMLLSFIPEIPKIASEGLGFINTNATEPMGLLQSNWPAYAQMLEQKRTWEEQRTQYLVDLEAKQQQVQATWDAWALANKRAEDFEATGDTENAEAQKALAEQKSNEARDLEADLGALREQIADVEVQLGALASDIDEKESEMRVWAQAVANPIPTQYVLDENEYNLAEQARVAYNDFIKSRAKAYGFGLMDGEALIREFYEGEIVGGIPANTNYITGNAISLDGIHPTERGYAIVANRFIEAMNNAGYSLHVSPINPNEYQGVVVDETD
;
A
#
# COMPACT_ATOMS: atom_id res chain seq x y z
N MET A 1 -51.76 39.28 29.05
CA MET A 1 -50.50 38.89 28.37
C MET A 1 -50.72 38.87 26.85
N LYS A 2 -50.60 40.01 26.15
CA LYS A 2 -50.79 40.11 24.67
C LYS A 2 -49.84 41.11 23.97
N ALA A 3 -48.70 41.45 24.59
CA ALA A 3 -47.76 42.47 24.09
C ALA A 3 -46.38 41.92 23.64
N PHE A 4 -45.90 40.82 24.21
CA PHE A 4 -44.55 40.30 23.91
C PHE A 4 -44.45 39.45 22.62
N GLY A 5 -45.56 38.89 22.14
CA GLY A 5 -45.55 37.96 20.99
C GLY A 5 -45.39 38.58 19.60
N LYS A 6 -45.28 39.92 19.47
CA LYS A 6 -45.21 40.61 18.16
C LYS A 6 -43.82 41.08 17.74
N VAL A 7 -42.86 41.17 18.66
CA VAL A 7 -41.49 41.61 18.33
C VAL A 7 -40.69 40.47 17.69
N PHE A 8 -40.83 39.24 18.21
CA PHE A 8 -40.03 38.10 17.75
C PHE A 8 -40.31 37.68 16.30
N ILE A 9 -41.58 37.77 15.87
CA ILE A 9 -41.99 37.42 14.48
C ILE A 9 -41.46 38.43 13.46
N ALA A 10 -41.31 39.71 13.83
CA ALA A 10 -40.78 40.74 12.94
C ALA A 10 -39.31 40.50 12.58
N CYS A 11 -38.48 40.12 13.55
CA CYS A 11 -37.07 39.81 13.31
C CYS A 11 -36.87 38.57 12.42
N VAL A 12 -37.66 37.51 12.64
CA VAL A 12 -37.57 36.28 11.84
C VAL A 12 -38.03 36.51 10.39
N ALA A 13 -39.08 37.30 10.17
CA ALA A 13 -39.55 37.63 8.82
C ALA A 13 -38.52 38.42 8.01
N SER A 14 -37.83 39.40 8.62
CA SER A 14 -36.76 40.15 7.93
C SER A 14 -35.52 39.30 7.63
N LEU A 15 -35.16 38.36 8.51
CA LEU A 15 -34.02 37.46 8.30
C LEU A 15 -34.26 36.45 7.16
N VAL A 16 -35.47 35.90 7.03
CA VAL A 16 -35.80 34.96 5.95
C VAL A 16 -35.97 35.66 4.60
N THR A 17 -36.50 36.90 4.58
CA THR A 17 -36.72 37.61 3.31
C THR A 17 -35.41 38.13 2.68
N MET A 18 -34.34 38.31 3.47
CA MET A 18 -33.00 38.67 2.94
C MET A 18 -32.21 37.49 2.37
N ALA A 19 -32.68 36.24 2.53
CA ALA A 19 -31.98 35.04 2.04
C ALA A 19 -32.29 34.66 0.57
N VAL A 20 -33.20 35.36 -0.11
CA VAL A 20 -33.78 34.93 -1.40
C VAL A 20 -33.40 35.84 -2.59
N LEU A 21 -32.74 36.97 -2.32
CA LEU A 21 -32.12 37.84 -3.36
C LEU A 21 -30.59 37.91 -3.23
N GLY A 22 -30.00 36.98 -2.48
CA GLY A 22 -28.54 36.74 -2.41
C GLY A 22 -28.02 35.82 -3.52
N ALA A 23 -28.87 35.43 -4.48
CA ALA A 23 -28.47 34.78 -5.72
C ALA A 23 -27.84 35.82 -6.66
N CYS A 24 -26.73 36.43 -6.22
CA CYS A 24 -25.76 36.97 -7.15
C CYS A 24 -25.37 35.82 -8.08
N GLU A 25 -25.44 36.10 -9.37
CA GLU A 25 -24.70 35.40 -10.40
C GLU A 25 -23.30 35.11 -9.84
N ARG A 26 -22.90 33.83 -9.75
CA ARG A 26 -21.51 33.52 -9.41
C ARG A 26 -20.69 34.10 -10.54
N ASP A 27 -19.96 35.16 -10.27
CA ASP A 27 -18.87 35.60 -11.14
C ASP A 27 -18.06 34.34 -11.45
N ILE A 28 -18.09 33.94 -12.72
CA ILE A 28 -17.08 33.05 -13.26
C ILE A 28 -15.81 33.89 -13.17
N GLN A 29 -15.05 33.71 -12.09
CA GLN A 29 -13.77 34.39 -11.88
C GLN A 29 -13.00 34.27 -13.18
N ASP A 30 -12.63 35.42 -13.77
CA ASP A 30 -12.03 35.51 -15.10
C ASP A 30 -10.97 34.41 -15.24
N ILE A 31 -11.30 33.36 -16.01
CA ILE A 31 -10.36 32.26 -16.27
C ILE A 31 -9.19 32.94 -16.97
N PRO A 32 -7.99 33.01 -16.36
CA PRO A 32 -6.97 33.91 -16.85
C PRO A 32 -6.63 33.55 -18.29
N SER A 33 -6.79 34.52 -19.20
CA SER A 33 -6.64 34.29 -20.63
C SER A 33 -5.25 33.71 -20.90
N ALA A 34 -5.21 32.55 -21.58
CA ALA A 34 -3.98 31.80 -21.81
C ALA A 34 -2.82 32.71 -22.27
N SER A 35 -1.76 32.78 -21.47
CA SER A 35 -0.67 33.76 -21.63
C SER A 35 0.69 33.07 -21.54
N GLY A 36 1.53 33.26 -22.55
CA GLY A 36 2.87 32.67 -22.60
C GLY A 36 3.97 33.72 -22.56
N GLY A 37 4.93 33.53 -21.65
CA GLY A 37 6.28 34.08 -21.76
C GLY A 37 7.12 33.30 -22.78
N GLU A 38 8.45 33.43 -22.66
CA GLU A 38 9.44 32.80 -23.57
C GLU A 38 9.59 31.28 -23.32
N VAL A 39 8.51 30.50 -23.47
CA VAL A 39 8.53 29.04 -23.46
C VAL A 39 8.40 28.53 -24.90
N ASP A 40 9.41 27.78 -25.35
CA ASP A 40 9.43 27.16 -26.67
C ASP A 40 8.81 25.75 -26.59
N PHE A 41 7.69 25.56 -27.27
CA PHE A 41 7.01 24.26 -27.39
C PHE A 41 7.15 23.62 -28.79
N SER A 42 7.97 24.19 -29.69
CA SER A 42 8.11 23.74 -31.09
C SER A 42 8.60 22.28 -31.22
N LYS A 43 9.25 21.78 -30.18
CA LYS A 43 9.60 20.36 -29.96
C LYS A 43 9.12 19.93 -28.58
N PHE A 44 7.80 19.93 -28.37
CA PHE A 44 7.19 19.26 -27.21
C PHE A 44 7.35 17.74 -27.34
N VAL A 45 8.06 17.13 -26.39
CA VAL A 45 8.32 15.68 -26.33
C VAL A 45 7.85 15.14 -24.99
N VAL A 46 7.37 13.89 -24.95
CA VAL A 46 7.06 13.19 -23.70
C VAL A 46 7.78 11.85 -23.66
N VAL A 47 8.52 11.64 -22.58
CA VAL A 47 9.21 10.40 -22.22
C VAL A 47 8.38 9.72 -21.14
N GLY A 48 8.22 8.40 -21.21
CA GLY A 48 7.35 7.72 -20.27
C GLY A 48 6.98 6.29 -20.62
N ASN A 49 6.10 5.75 -19.81
CA ASN A 49 5.63 4.38 -19.89
C ASN A 49 4.16 4.27 -20.31
N SER A 50 3.46 3.26 -19.80
CA SER A 50 2.04 2.95 -20.01
C SER A 50 1.15 4.18 -19.78
N LEU A 51 1.45 4.97 -18.74
CA LEU A 51 0.70 6.17 -18.39
C LEU A 51 0.77 7.20 -19.53
N SER A 52 1.96 7.52 -20.03
CA SER A 52 2.13 8.46 -21.15
C SER A 52 1.53 7.92 -22.45
N ALA A 53 1.61 6.61 -22.69
CA ALA A 53 1.12 5.98 -23.92
C ALA A 53 -0.42 5.98 -24.08
N GLY A 54 -1.19 6.27 -23.02
CA GLY A 54 -2.65 6.15 -23.04
C GLY A 54 -3.14 4.71 -22.85
N TYR A 55 -2.43 3.92 -22.05
CA TYR A 55 -2.78 2.56 -21.69
C TYR A 55 -3.92 2.55 -20.67
N ARG A 56 -4.98 1.77 -20.90
CA ARG A 56 -6.06 1.56 -19.92
C ARG A 56 -6.79 0.25 -20.17
N ASN A 57 -7.55 -0.24 -19.19
CA ASN A 57 -8.27 -1.51 -19.25
C ASN A 57 -7.34 -2.68 -19.68
N GLY A 58 -6.06 -2.65 -19.32
CA GLY A 58 -5.11 -3.70 -19.70
C GLY A 58 -4.51 -3.59 -21.10
N GLY A 59 -4.73 -2.51 -21.85
CA GLY A 59 -4.07 -2.32 -23.16
C GLY A 59 -4.18 -0.93 -23.79
N LEU A 60 -3.84 -0.86 -25.08
CA LEU A 60 -4.03 0.33 -25.91
C LEU A 60 -5.24 0.15 -26.84
N THR A 61 -5.95 1.26 -27.03
CA THR A 61 -6.94 1.47 -28.10
C THR A 61 -6.68 2.85 -28.71
N ARG A 62 -7.09 3.09 -29.94
CA ARG A 62 -6.93 4.43 -30.54
C ARG A 62 -7.62 5.55 -29.72
N PRO A 63 -8.86 5.38 -29.19
CA PRO A 63 -9.47 6.32 -28.24
C PRO A 63 -8.63 6.60 -26.99
N SER A 64 -8.08 5.55 -26.35
CA SER A 64 -7.27 5.74 -25.13
C SER A 64 -5.94 6.45 -25.41
N GLN A 65 -5.35 6.23 -26.60
CA GLN A 65 -4.15 6.95 -27.03
C GLN A 65 -4.42 8.43 -27.38
N ILE A 66 -5.52 8.77 -28.07
CA ILE A 66 -5.81 10.18 -28.38
C ILE A 66 -6.24 10.98 -27.15
N ASN A 67 -6.75 10.31 -26.11
CA ASN A 67 -7.14 10.89 -24.82
C ASN A 67 -6.10 10.61 -23.70
N SER A 68 -4.87 10.27 -24.06
CA SER A 68 -3.74 10.15 -23.12
C SER A 68 -3.40 11.52 -22.53
N PHE A 69 -2.90 11.59 -21.28
CA PHE A 69 -2.56 12.90 -20.67
C PHE A 69 -1.62 13.76 -21.55
N PRO A 70 -0.60 13.23 -22.27
CA PRO A 70 0.23 14.03 -23.15
C PRO A 70 -0.55 14.65 -24.32
N ALA A 71 -1.47 13.88 -24.91
CA ALA A 71 -2.31 14.36 -26.00
C ALA A 71 -3.32 15.41 -25.54
N LEU A 72 -3.85 15.30 -24.30
CA LEU A 72 -4.73 16.31 -23.72
C LEU A 72 -3.99 17.62 -23.41
N ILE A 73 -2.77 17.55 -22.86
CA ILE A 73 -1.90 18.72 -22.67
C ILE A 73 -1.57 19.37 -24.02
N ALA A 74 -1.21 18.59 -25.03
CA ALA A 74 -0.91 19.10 -26.37
C ALA A 74 -2.07 19.90 -27.00
N ARG A 75 -3.33 19.50 -26.76
CA ARG A 75 -4.52 20.27 -27.20
C ARG A 75 -4.54 21.66 -26.57
N GLN A 76 -4.25 21.79 -25.28
CA GLN A 76 -4.20 23.09 -24.59
C GLN A 76 -2.97 23.91 -24.99
N LEU A 77 -1.84 23.26 -25.33
CA LEU A 77 -0.64 23.91 -25.83
C LEU A 77 -0.75 24.42 -27.29
N LYS A 78 -1.89 24.20 -27.96
CA LYS A 78 -2.08 24.67 -29.34
C LYS A 78 -2.02 26.20 -29.47
N SER A 79 -2.53 26.96 -28.50
CA SER A 79 -2.37 28.42 -28.47
C SER A 79 -0.93 28.89 -28.20
N PHE A 80 -0.02 27.96 -27.90
CA PHE A 80 1.40 28.19 -27.63
C PHE A 80 2.32 27.60 -28.72
N GLY A 81 1.76 27.20 -29.87
CA GLY A 81 2.51 26.73 -31.04
C GLY A 81 2.64 25.20 -31.18
N VAL A 82 1.93 24.40 -30.36
CA VAL A 82 1.83 22.95 -30.58
C VAL A 82 0.75 22.67 -31.64
N ASP A 83 1.11 22.81 -32.92
CA ASP A 83 0.20 22.57 -34.04
C ASP A 83 -0.14 21.09 -34.26
N GLU A 84 0.81 20.19 -33.96
CA GLU A 84 0.68 18.74 -34.11
C GLU A 84 1.37 17.99 -32.95
N PHE A 85 0.78 16.88 -32.49
CA PHE A 85 1.35 15.99 -31.48
C PHE A 85 1.21 14.53 -31.91
N ARG A 86 2.30 13.96 -32.42
CA ARG A 86 2.36 12.61 -32.99
C ARG A 86 2.61 11.55 -31.92
N GLN A 87 1.92 10.43 -32.05
CA GLN A 87 2.00 9.26 -31.17
C GLN A 87 1.93 7.98 -32.03
N PRO A 88 2.45 6.83 -31.59
CA PRO A 88 2.34 5.54 -32.31
C PRO A 88 0.91 4.98 -32.23
N LEU A 89 -0.03 5.64 -32.91
CA LEU A 89 -1.45 5.33 -32.84
C LEU A 89 -1.77 3.96 -33.43
N LEU A 90 -2.74 3.28 -32.84
CA LEU A 90 -3.49 2.19 -33.48
C LEU A 90 -4.37 2.76 -34.61
N ALA A 91 -4.78 1.90 -35.55
CA ALA A 91 -5.88 2.20 -36.46
C ALA A 91 -7.23 2.16 -35.71
N GLU A 92 -8.28 2.74 -36.32
CA GLU A 92 -9.64 2.61 -35.78
C GLU A 92 -10.04 1.12 -35.67
N GLY A 93 -10.63 0.73 -34.53
CA GLY A 93 -11.03 -0.66 -34.26
C GLY A 93 -9.91 -1.63 -33.90
N GLN A 94 -8.62 -1.24 -33.94
CA GLN A 94 -7.54 -2.08 -33.41
C GLN A 94 -7.38 -1.92 -31.88
N THR A 95 -6.94 -3.00 -31.23
CA THR A 95 -6.51 -3.01 -29.83
C THR A 95 -5.32 -3.95 -29.61
N THR A 96 -4.46 -3.63 -28.64
CA THR A 96 -3.41 -4.55 -28.14
C THR A 96 -3.95 -5.57 -27.12
N GLY A 97 -5.27 -5.72 -27.04
CA GLY A 97 -6.00 -6.53 -26.07
C GLY A 97 -6.48 -5.68 -24.90
N VAL A 98 -7.77 -5.74 -24.55
CA VAL A 98 -8.38 -4.90 -23.49
C VAL A 98 -9.53 -5.60 -22.77
N MET A 99 -9.71 -5.23 -21.51
CA MET A 99 -10.91 -5.49 -20.73
C MET A 99 -12.07 -4.57 -21.14
N VAL A 100 -13.27 -5.13 -21.14
CA VAL A 100 -14.53 -4.45 -21.41
C VAL A 100 -15.56 -4.86 -20.38
N LEU A 101 -16.28 -3.89 -19.80
CA LEU A 101 -17.34 -4.14 -18.84
C LEU A 101 -18.66 -4.37 -19.58
N LYS A 102 -19.13 -5.62 -19.64
CA LYS A 102 -20.41 -6.01 -20.26
C LYS A 102 -21.60 -5.88 -19.29
N GLY A 103 -21.43 -5.14 -18.19
CA GLY A 103 -22.45 -4.86 -17.18
C GLY A 103 -22.19 -5.55 -15.84
N PHE A 104 -23.25 -5.78 -15.07
CA PHE A 104 -23.20 -6.38 -13.73
C PHE A 104 -24.17 -7.55 -13.60
N LYS A 105 -23.78 -8.59 -12.87
CA LYS A 105 -24.57 -9.77 -12.58
C LYS A 105 -24.55 -10.04 -11.08
N ASN A 106 -25.70 -9.85 -10.43
CA ASN A 106 -25.87 -9.95 -8.98
C ASN A 106 -24.89 -9.04 -8.20
N GLY A 107 -24.70 -7.79 -8.67
CA GLY A 107 -23.75 -6.83 -8.10
C GLY A 107 -22.30 -7.02 -8.53
N SER A 108 -21.86 -8.23 -8.87
CA SER A 108 -20.52 -8.48 -9.40
C SER A 108 -20.36 -7.95 -10.84
N PRO A 109 -19.22 -7.36 -11.21
CA PRO A 109 -18.97 -6.91 -12.58
C PRO A 109 -18.77 -8.09 -13.54
N VAL A 110 -19.21 -7.94 -14.79
CA VAL A 110 -18.97 -8.88 -15.89
C VAL A 110 -17.95 -8.27 -16.82
N ILE A 111 -16.70 -8.73 -16.74
CA ILE A 111 -15.60 -8.25 -17.58
C ILE A 111 -15.27 -9.29 -18.66
N GLU A 112 -15.26 -8.85 -19.91
CA GLU A 112 -14.76 -9.60 -21.06
C GLU A 112 -13.34 -9.16 -21.40
N ASN A 113 -12.49 -10.09 -21.83
CA ASN A 113 -11.14 -9.80 -22.32
C ASN A 113 -11.10 -9.94 -23.84
N ILE A 114 -11.11 -8.81 -24.55
CA ILE A 114 -10.92 -8.76 -26.00
C ILE A 114 -9.42 -9.01 -26.28
N PRO A 115 -9.05 -9.99 -27.13
CA PRO A 115 -7.66 -10.28 -27.46
C PRO A 115 -7.05 -9.23 -28.40
N PRO A 116 -5.71 -9.19 -28.56
CA PRO A 116 -5.05 -8.29 -29.50
C PRO A 116 -5.51 -8.54 -30.95
N THR A 117 -5.86 -7.48 -31.65
CA THR A 117 -6.26 -7.55 -33.07
C THR A 117 -5.04 -7.71 -34.00
N PRO A 118 -5.19 -8.32 -35.18
CA PRO A 118 -4.14 -8.35 -36.21
C PRO A 118 -3.57 -6.95 -36.48
N GLY A 119 -2.23 -6.87 -36.52
CA GLY A 119 -1.47 -5.64 -36.75
C GLY A 119 -1.39 -4.67 -35.56
N ALA A 120 -1.96 -4.98 -34.38
CA ALA A 120 -1.90 -4.08 -33.22
C ALA A 120 -0.49 -3.87 -32.64
N PHE A 121 0.46 -4.72 -33.03
CA PHE A 121 1.89 -4.63 -32.66
C PHE A 121 2.80 -4.37 -33.87
N ASP A 122 2.24 -3.99 -35.02
CA ASP A 122 3.04 -3.63 -36.18
C ASP A 122 3.85 -2.35 -35.92
N ASN A 123 5.01 -2.26 -36.58
CA ASN A 123 5.84 -1.06 -36.56
C ASN A 123 5.14 0.07 -37.31
N VAL A 124 4.96 1.21 -36.64
CA VAL A 124 4.28 2.41 -37.17
C VAL A 124 5.19 3.63 -37.18
N SER A 125 6.52 3.42 -37.12
CA SER A 125 7.52 4.49 -37.01
C SER A 125 7.57 5.43 -38.23
N ASP A 126 6.99 5.02 -39.35
CA ASP A 126 6.75 5.83 -40.55
C ASP A 126 5.74 6.97 -40.32
N GLN A 127 4.89 6.86 -39.30
CA GLN A 127 4.01 7.93 -38.81
C GLN A 127 4.76 8.97 -37.95
N GLY A 128 6.06 8.78 -37.71
CA GLY A 128 6.89 9.65 -36.89
C GLY A 128 7.34 10.96 -37.59
N PRO A 129 8.34 11.67 -37.02
CA PRO A 129 8.89 11.45 -35.68
C PRO A 129 7.79 11.67 -34.62
N PHE A 130 7.81 10.86 -33.56
CA PHE A 130 6.80 10.95 -32.50
C PHE A 130 7.16 11.98 -31.44
N ASN A 131 6.15 12.70 -30.96
CA ASN A 131 6.26 13.56 -29.78
C ASN A 131 6.11 12.72 -28.49
N ASN A 132 5.17 11.78 -28.47
CA ASN A 132 5.03 10.81 -27.38
C ASN A 132 5.94 9.60 -27.63
N LEU A 133 7.01 9.49 -26.85
CA LEU A 133 7.95 8.38 -26.86
C LEU A 133 7.58 7.29 -25.85
N GLY A 134 6.33 7.27 -25.39
CA GLY A 134 5.83 6.43 -24.30
C GLY A 134 5.79 4.92 -24.62
N ILE A 135 6.40 4.08 -23.77
CA ILE A 135 6.48 2.63 -23.96
C ILE A 135 5.86 1.89 -22.76
N PRO A 136 4.66 1.28 -22.91
CA PRO A 136 4.06 0.44 -21.89
C PRO A 136 5.02 -0.60 -21.30
N ALA A 137 4.96 -0.75 -19.97
CA ALA A 137 5.79 -1.65 -19.16
C ALA A 137 7.32 -1.42 -19.20
N ILE A 138 7.86 -0.34 -19.79
CA ILE A 138 9.31 -0.05 -19.72
C ILE A 138 9.72 0.41 -18.31
N ARG A 139 10.90 -0.02 -17.85
CA ARG A 139 11.58 0.45 -16.64
C ARG A 139 12.79 1.32 -16.97
N VAL A 140 13.21 2.15 -16.03
CA VAL A 140 14.43 2.97 -16.13
C VAL A 140 15.66 2.10 -16.39
N ALA A 141 15.74 0.92 -15.78
CA ALA A 141 16.80 -0.07 -16.01
C ALA A 141 16.97 -0.49 -17.49
N GLU A 142 15.89 -0.53 -18.26
CA GLU A 142 15.90 -1.05 -19.64
C GLU A 142 16.29 0.01 -20.67
N MET A 143 16.28 1.30 -20.30
CA MET A 143 16.52 2.41 -21.23
C MET A 143 17.93 2.40 -21.83
N SER A 144 18.92 1.86 -21.11
CA SER A 144 20.30 1.68 -21.60
C SER A 144 20.52 0.42 -22.44
N LEU A 145 19.50 -0.42 -22.63
CA LEU A 145 19.59 -1.55 -23.56
C LEU A 145 19.37 -1.06 -25.00
N PRO A 146 20.01 -1.68 -26.01
CA PRO A 146 19.67 -1.42 -27.40
C PRO A 146 18.18 -1.68 -27.65
N ILE A 147 17.54 -0.82 -28.44
CA ILE A 147 16.13 -0.92 -28.83
C ILE A 147 15.81 -2.30 -29.44
N SER A 148 16.72 -2.82 -30.25
CA SER A 148 16.72 -4.18 -30.81
C SER A 148 16.67 -5.30 -29.77
N THR A 149 17.19 -5.06 -28.55
CA THR A 149 17.03 -5.97 -27.41
C THR A 149 15.66 -5.80 -26.76
N VAL A 150 15.24 -4.56 -26.49
CA VAL A 150 13.98 -4.24 -25.81
C VAL A 150 12.77 -4.80 -26.58
N LYS A 151 12.73 -4.64 -27.90
CA LYS A 151 11.64 -5.15 -28.76
C LYS A 151 11.49 -6.68 -28.81
N THR A 152 12.45 -7.46 -28.29
CA THR A 152 12.34 -8.94 -28.26
C THR A 152 11.37 -9.45 -27.20
N TRP A 153 11.04 -8.62 -26.21
CA TRP A 153 10.15 -8.95 -25.10
C TRP A 153 9.10 -7.87 -24.84
N ASN A 154 9.36 -6.60 -25.20
CA ASN A 154 8.36 -5.54 -25.18
C ASN A 154 7.84 -5.25 -26.61
N PRO A 155 6.66 -5.76 -27.00
CA PRO A 155 6.13 -5.55 -28.34
C PRO A 155 5.72 -4.08 -28.59
N TYR A 156 5.46 -3.29 -27.54
CA TYR A 156 5.14 -1.87 -27.68
C TYR A 156 6.37 -1.05 -28.12
N ALA A 157 7.57 -1.37 -27.62
CA ALA A 157 8.82 -0.81 -28.14
C ALA A 157 9.00 -1.14 -29.63
N GLY A 158 8.63 -2.35 -30.05
CA GLY A 158 8.64 -2.78 -31.46
C GLY A 158 7.77 -1.93 -32.40
N ARG A 159 6.81 -1.17 -31.86
CA ARG A 159 5.94 -0.28 -32.65
C ARG A 159 6.58 1.08 -32.99
N LEU A 160 7.47 1.56 -32.13
CA LEU A 160 7.78 3.00 -32.00
C LEU A 160 8.98 3.43 -32.87
N PHE A 161 10.05 2.64 -32.89
CA PHE A 161 11.32 3.06 -33.47
C PHE A 161 11.48 2.69 -34.95
N PRO A 162 12.13 3.53 -35.77
CA PRO A 162 12.53 3.16 -37.13
C PRO A 162 13.49 1.95 -37.13
N PRO A 163 13.34 0.98 -38.05
CA PRO A 163 14.23 -0.19 -38.13
C PRO A 163 15.74 0.14 -38.26
N ALA A 164 16.08 1.30 -38.80
CA ALA A 164 17.47 1.79 -38.88
C ALA A 164 18.05 2.23 -37.52
N GLU A 165 17.19 2.56 -36.56
CA GLU A 165 17.56 3.13 -35.25
C GLU A 165 17.60 2.06 -34.14
N GLU A 166 17.23 0.81 -34.42
CA GLU A 166 17.16 -0.26 -33.43
C GLU A 166 18.53 -0.63 -32.80
N GLY A 167 19.64 -0.14 -33.37
CA GLY A 167 20.98 -0.26 -32.79
C GLY A 167 21.27 0.71 -31.64
N LYS A 168 20.50 1.80 -31.50
CA LYS A 168 20.64 2.79 -30.41
C LYS A 168 20.00 2.31 -29.12
N THR A 169 20.36 2.90 -27.99
CA THR A 169 19.59 2.77 -26.74
C THR A 169 18.38 3.70 -26.75
N TYR A 170 17.42 3.53 -25.82
CA TYR A 170 16.33 4.49 -25.67
C TYR A 170 16.85 5.86 -25.23
N LEU A 171 17.87 5.90 -24.37
CA LEU A 171 18.51 7.14 -23.92
C LEU A 171 19.06 7.95 -25.10
N ASP A 172 19.77 7.29 -26.04
CA ASP A 172 20.32 7.96 -27.23
C ASP A 172 19.20 8.53 -28.12
N PHE A 173 18.15 7.74 -28.34
CA PHE A 173 17.01 8.13 -29.18
C PHE A 173 16.21 9.30 -28.58
N VAL A 174 15.99 9.30 -27.27
CA VAL A 174 15.34 10.40 -26.55
C VAL A 174 16.22 11.66 -26.59
N ALA A 175 17.53 11.54 -26.40
CA ALA A 175 18.46 12.67 -26.51
C ALA A 175 18.42 13.30 -27.91
N GLU A 176 18.25 12.50 -28.96
CA GLU A 176 18.17 12.94 -30.36
C GLU A 176 16.80 13.52 -30.78
N SER A 177 15.82 13.59 -29.88
CA SER A 177 14.53 14.22 -30.14
C SER A 177 14.57 15.75 -30.34
N GLU A 178 15.68 16.39 -29.97
CA GLU A 178 15.88 17.86 -29.98
C GLU A 178 14.78 18.65 -29.25
N ALA A 179 14.25 18.08 -28.15
CA ALA A 179 13.18 18.67 -27.35
C ALA A 179 13.46 20.13 -26.94
N THR A 180 12.43 20.98 -27.02
CA THR A 180 12.41 22.34 -26.46
C THR A 180 11.56 22.43 -25.20
N PHE A 181 10.53 21.58 -25.11
CA PHE A 181 9.80 21.28 -23.88
C PHE A 181 9.69 19.76 -23.69
N THR A 182 9.89 19.26 -22.46
CA THR A 182 9.73 17.83 -22.13
C THR A 182 8.77 17.57 -20.98
N ILE A 183 8.05 16.45 -21.01
CA ILE A 183 7.51 15.83 -19.78
C ILE A 183 8.16 14.46 -19.63
N ILE A 184 8.62 14.13 -18.42
CA ILE A 184 9.13 12.81 -18.08
C ILE A 184 8.37 12.26 -16.87
N TRP A 185 7.70 11.12 -17.06
CA TRP A 185 7.11 10.34 -15.97
C TRP A 185 7.56 8.90 -16.10
N GLU A 186 8.61 8.56 -15.37
CA GLU A 186 9.26 7.25 -15.42
C GLU A 186 9.67 6.76 -14.03
N GLY A 187 9.87 5.45 -13.92
CA GLY A 187 10.14 4.76 -12.66
C GLY A 187 8.92 4.07 -12.04
N ASN A 188 7.72 4.29 -12.57
CA ASN A 188 6.50 3.64 -12.08
C ASN A 188 6.64 2.11 -12.14
N ASN A 189 7.11 1.58 -13.27
CA ASN A 189 7.29 0.14 -13.47
C ASN A 189 8.46 -0.46 -12.66
N ASP A 190 9.44 0.36 -12.26
CA ASP A 190 10.60 -0.07 -11.47
C ASP A 190 10.21 -0.51 -10.04
N VAL A 191 9.01 -0.13 -9.56
CA VAL A 191 8.36 -0.72 -8.36
C VAL A 191 7.11 -1.52 -8.70
N LEU A 192 6.26 -1.04 -9.63
CA LEU A 192 4.96 -1.64 -9.91
C LEU A 192 5.07 -3.08 -10.43
N LEU A 193 6.04 -3.40 -11.30
CA LEU A 193 6.09 -4.74 -11.90
C LEU A 193 6.47 -5.82 -10.87
N TYR A 194 7.38 -5.50 -9.95
CA TYR A 194 7.70 -6.33 -8.78
C TYR A 194 6.48 -6.50 -7.85
N ALA A 195 5.75 -5.41 -7.60
CA ALA A 195 4.56 -5.43 -6.75
C ALA A 195 3.41 -6.25 -7.38
N THR A 196 3.18 -6.11 -8.69
CA THR A 196 2.13 -6.86 -9.41
C THR A 196 2.46 -8.34 -9.62
N SER A 197 3.73 -8.73 -9.50
CA SER A 197 4.17 -10.14 -9.51
C SER A 197 4.28 -10.75 -8.11
N GLY A 198 3.65 -10.15 -7.09
CA GLY A 198 3.64 -10.67 -5.72
C GLY A 198 5.03 -10.91 -5.13
N GLY A 199 5.99 -10.00 -5.41
CA GLY A 199 7.32 -9.97 -4.78
C GLY A 199 8.29 -11.13 -5.09
N GLU A 200 7.82 -12.17 -5.79
CA GLU A 200 8.38 -13.54 -5.87
C GLU A 200 9.79 -13.69 -6.51
N ALA A 201 10.53 -12.60 -6.78
CA ALA A 201 11.86 -12.64 -7.41
C ALA A 201 12.85 -11.56 -6.89
N GLY A 202 13.35 -11.76 -5.67
CA GLY A 202 14.38 -10.90 -5.08
C GLY A 202 15.71 -10.84 -5.86
N VAL A 203 16.16 -9.61 -6.15
CA VAL A 203 17.54 -9.14 -6.44
C VAL A 203 18.31 -9.74 -7.65
N ASN A 204 18.22 -11.03 -7.99
CA ASN A 204 19.05 -11.69 -9.03
C ASN A 204 18.30 -12.79 -9.83
N GLY A 205 17.06 -12.53 -10.26
CA GLY A 205 16.15 -13.55 -10.82
C GLY A 205 16.61 -14.25 -12.11
N ILE A 206 16.19 -15.52 -12.28
CA ILE A 206 16.40 -16.35 -13.47
C ILE A 206 15.04 -16.82 -14.01
N GLY A 207 14.65 -16.34 -15.18
CA GLY A 207 13.42 -16.71 -15.90
C GLY A 207 13.48 -16.22 -17.35
N PRO A 208 12.69 -16.79 -18.29
CA PRO A 208 12.86 -16.54 -19.73
C PRO A 208 12.52 -15.11 -20.19
N TYR A 209 11.75 -14.35 -19.39
CA TYR A 209 11.48 -12.93 -19.59
C TYR A 209 11.72 -12.18 -18.26
N ARG A 210 12.40 -11.02 -18.30
CA ARG A 210 13.26 -10.53 -17.19
C ARG A 210 12.76 -9.25 -16.48
N ILE A 211 11.63 -9.27 -15.77
CA ILE A 211 11.01 -7.99 -15.30
C ILE A 211 10.55 -7.97 -13.82
N ASN A 212 10.90 -8.97 -13.02
CA ASN A 212 10.23 -9.24 -11.73
C ASN A 212 10.95 -8.68 -10.48
N GLY A 213 11.69 -7.57 -10.59
CA GLY A 213 12.49 -7.06 -9.46
C GLY A 213 12.70 -5.55 -9.47
N ILE A 214 12.83 -4.96 -8.28
CA ILE A 214 13.08 -3.54 -8.09
C ILE A 214 14.44 -3.13 -8.68
N THR A 215 14.49 -2.01 -9.40
CA THR A 215 15.75 -1.46 -9.92
C THR A 215 16.63 -0.93 -8.77
N PRO A 216 17.88 -1.40 -8.59
CA PRO A 216 18.73 -0.90 -7.49
C PRO A 216 18.89 0.62 -7.55
N LEU A 217 18.75 1.32 -6.42
CA LEU A 217 18.77 2.79 -6.37
C LEU A 217 19.96 3.43 -7.12
N PRO A 218 21.23 2.99 -6.96
CA PRO A 218 22.35 3.57 -7.70
C PRO A 218 22.25 3.42 -9.22
N GLU A 219 21.55 2.38 -9.71
CA GLU A 219 21.31 2.16 -11.14
C GLU A 219 20.16 3.05 -11.64
N PHE A 220 19.11 3.22 -10.83
CA PHE A 220 18.03 4.18 -11.10
C PHE A 220 18.57 5.61 -11.19
N GLU A 221 19.32 6.06 -10.18
CA GLU A 221 19.94 7.40 -10.16
C GLU A 221 20.87 7.62 -11.36
N ARG A 222 21.67 6.61 -11.71
CA ARG A 222 22.57 6.65 -12.87
C ARG A 222 21.81 6.79 -14.19
N LEU A 223 20.73 6.04 -14.39
CA LEU A 223 20.01 5.97 -15.67
C LEU A 223 18.98 7.08 -15.83
N TYR A 224 18.19 7.39 -14.81
CA TYR A 224 17.28 8.54 -14.81
C TYR A 224 18.06 9.86 -14.84
N GLY A 225 19.24 9.89 -14.21
CA GLY A 225 20.22 10.96 -14.38
C GLY A 225 20.70 11.06 -15.82
N ALA A 226 21.25 9.98 -16.40
CA ALA A 226 21.75 9.99 -17.78
C ALA A 226 20.69 10.42 -18.81
N LEU A 227 19.43 10.02 -18.62
CA LEU A 227 18.28 10.46 -19.42
C LEU A 227 18.17 12.00 -19.43
N LEU A 228 17.98 12.62 -18.26
CA LEU A 228 17.85 14.08 -18.14
C LEU A 228 19.09 14.82 -18.61
N ASP A 229 20.26 14.35 -18.17
CA ASP A 229 21.55 14.98 -18.42
C ASP A 229 21.84 14.97 -19.93
N SER A 230 21.42 13.92 -20.66
CA SER A 230 21.56 13.86 -22.13
C SER A 230 20.70 14.90 -22.87
N MET A 231 19.47 15.15 -22.40
CA MET A 231 18.56 16.13 -23.01
C MET A 231 19.00 17.57 -22.71
N VAL A 232 19.32 17.88 -21.44
CA VAL A 232 19.75 19.22 -21.01
C VAL A 232 21.11 19.61 -21.59
N ASN A 233 22.06 18.66 -21.72
CA ASN A 233 23.36 18.95 -22.36
C ASN A 233 23.24 19.22 -23.87
N ARG A 234 22.20 18.70 -24.55
CA ARG A 234 21.91 19.02 -25.96
C ARG A 234 21.13 20.33 -26.11
N ASN A 235 20.23 20.64 -25.18
CA ASN A 235 19.50 21.91 -25.15
C ASN A 235 19.52 22.54 -23.75
N ALA A 236 20.47 23.45 -23.50
CA ALA A 236 20.59 24.18 -22.24
C ALA A 236 19.46 25.21 -21.99
N LYS A 237 18.47 25.33 -22.89
CA LYS A 237 17.22 26.07 -22.70
C LYS A 237 15.99 25.17 -22.51
N LEU A 238 16.17 23.84 -22.53
CA LEU A 238 15.08 22.88 -22.33
C LEU A 238 14.33 23.19 -21.04
N LYS A 239 13.01 23.31 -21.16
CA LYS A 239 12.09 23.38 -20.03
C LYS A 239 11.30 22.07 -19.94
N GLY A 240 10.70 21.81 -18.79
CA GLY A 240 9.88 20.61 -18.66
C GLY A 240 9.24 20.40 -17.30
N VAL A 241 8.56 19.26 -17.18
CA VAL A 241 8.01 18.77 -15.92
C VAL A 241 8.46 17.33 -15.68
N LEU A 242 8.96 17.06 -14.48
CA LEU A 242 9.16 15.69 -13.98
C LEU A 242 7.96 15.31 -13.12
N ALA A 243 7.68 14.02 -12.99
CA ALA A 243 6.63 13.53 -12.11
C ALA A 243 7.14 12.47 -11.13
N THR A 244 6.68 12.57 -9.87
CA THR A 244 6.94 11.52 -8.86
C THR A 244 6.08 10.28 -9.12
N ILE A 245 6.52 9.16 -8.55
CA ILE A 245 5.86 7.86 -8.62
C ILE A 245 4.78 7.80 -7.52
N PRO A 246 3.50 7.55 -7.87
CA PRO A 246 2.40 7.43 -6.92
C PRO A 246 2.60 6.25 -5.98
N GLU A 247 2.10 6.35 -4.74
CA GLU A 247 1.98 5.22 -3.82
C GLU A 247 1.10 4.13 -4.45
N ILE A 248 1.70 2.97 -4.75
CA ILE A 248 1.06 1.94 -5.60
C ILE A 248 0.00 1.12 -4.84
N SER A 249 0.12 1.00 -3.52
CA SER A 249 -0.90 0.42 -2.62
C SER A 249 -2.25 1.14 -2.66
N LEU A 250 -2.28 2.40 -3.14
CA LEU A 250 -3.52 3.16 -3.31
C LEU A 250 -4.25 2.89 -4.64
N LEU A 251 -3.68 2.04 -5.52
CA LEU A 251 -4.34 1.63 -6.76
C LEU A 251 -5.36 0.50 -6.49
N PRO A 252 -6.56 0.50 -7.11
CA PRO A 252 -7.58 -0.53 -6.91
C PRO A 252 -7.11 -1.98 -7.18
N TYR A 253 -6.05 -2.18 -7.96
CA TYR A 253 -5.38 -3.49 -8.11
C TYR A 253 -4.92 -4.09 -6.77
N PHE A 254 -4.40 -3.26 -5.85
CA PHE A 254 -3.94 -3.67 -4.53
C PHE A 254 -5.01 -3.53 -3.45
N GLN A 255 -6.05 -2.73 -3.70
CA GLN A 255 -7.16 -2.51 -2.77
C GLN A 255 -8.34 -3.49 -2.96
N THR A 256 -8.38 -4.29 -4.04
CA THR A 256 -9.52 -5.18 -4.32
C THR A 256 -9.12 -6.62 -4.61
N VAL A 257 -9.96 -7.56 -4.15
CA VAL A 257 -9.87 -8.98 -4.55
C VAL A 257 -10.33 -9.11 -5.99
N GLY A 258 -9.35 -9.01 -6.91
CA GLY A 258 -9.58 -8.94 -8.34
C GLY A 258 -10.29 -10.15 -8.96
N GLY A 259 -10.74 -9.99 -10.21
CA GLY A 259 -11.62 -10.95 -10.91
C GLY A 259 -11.15 -12.40 -10.91
N LEU A 260 -9.82 -12.65 -10.93
CA LEU A 260 -9.21 -13.98 -10.86
C LEU A 260 -9.56 -14.74 -9.58
N LEU A 261 -9.63 -14.06 -8.43
CA LEU A 261 -10.01 -14.67 -7.15
C LEU A 261 -11.53 -14.87 -7.08
N SER A 262 -12.32 -13.90 -7.57
CA SER A 262 -13.79 -14.00 -7.60
C SER A 262 -14.32 -15.15 -8.48
N ALA A 263 -13.54 -15.58 -9.48
CA ALA A 263 -13.86 -16.70 -10.34
C ALA A 263 -13.74 -18.08 -9.64
N ASN A 264 -13.07 -18.15 -8.48
CA ASN A 264 -12.86 -19.40 -7.77
C ASN A 264 -14.11 -19.85 -6.99
N LYS A 265 -14.81 -20.85 -7.52
CA LYS A 265 -16.08 -21.37 -6.98
C LYS A 265 -15.94 -22.17 -5.66
N ALA A 266 -14.73 -22.35 -5.13
CA ALA A 266 -14.48 -23.11 -3.90
C ALA A 266 -14.68 -22.29 -2.60
N LEU A 267 -14.85 -20.97 -2.70
CA LEU A 267 -14.99 -20.08 -1.55
C LEU A 267 -16.37 -20.21 -0.88
N PRO A 268 -16.46 -20.50 0.43
CA PRO A 268 -17.73 -20.45 1.16
C PRO A 268 -18.24 -19.01 1.34
N LYS A 269 -19.56 -18.87 1.46
CA LYS A 269 -20.27 -17.58 1.32
C LYS A 269 -21.32 -17.25 2.39
N VAL A 270 -21.09 -17.72 3.62
CA VAL A 270 -21.66 -17.26 4.91
C VAL A 270 -20.77 -17.84 6.02
N LEU A 271 -20.61 -17.17 7.17
CA LEU A 271 -20.17 -17.79 8.43
C LEU A 271 -21.36 -17.96 9.41
N THR A 272 -21.47 -19.10 10.08
CA THR A 272 -22.36 -19.23 11.26
C THR A 272 -21.76 -18.50 12.47
N SER A 273 -22.56 -18.26 13.52
CA SER A 273 -22.05 -17.73 14.80
C SER A 273 -20.89 -18.56 15.38
N GLU A 274 -20.95 -19.87 15.19
CA GLU A 274 -19.95 -20.83 15.66
C GLU A 274 -18.66 -20.74 14.86
N GLN A 275 -18.77 -20.55 13.53
CA GLN A 275 -17.64 -20.33 12.63
C GLN A 275 -16.99 -18.96 12.87
N ALA A 276 -17.77 -17.94 13.21
CA ALA A 276 -17.27 -16.62 13.59
C ALA A 276 -16.45 -16.66 14.90
N MET A 277 -17.01 -17.22 15.98
CA MET A 277 -16.28 -17.39 17.26
C MET A 277 -14.97 -18.17 17.06
N PHE A 278 -15.02 -19.28 16.32
CA PHE A 278 -13.86 -20.10 16.00
C PHE A 278 -12.76 -19.29 15.28
N MET A 279 -13.12 -18.39 14.37
CA MET A 279 -12.15 -17.52 13.69
C MET A 279 -11.55 -16.45 14.61
N ASN A 280 -12.34 -15.84 15.52
CA ASN A 280 -11.79 -14.94 16.56
C ASN A 280 -10.72 -15.62 17.40
N GLN A 281 -10.97 -16.88 17.77
CA GLN A 281 -10.15 -17.63 18.69
C GLN A 281 -8.88 -18.19 18.01
N VAL A 282 -8.95 -18.52 16.71
CA VAL A 282 -7.75 -18.79 15.87
C VAL A 282 -6.86 -17.53 15.74
N TYR A 283 -7.43 -16.32 15.70
CA TYR A 283 -6.64 -15.08 15.73
C TYR A 283 -5.97 -14.84 17.10
N ALA A 284 -6.67 -15.11 18.20
CA ALA A 284 -6.09 -15.04 19.54
C ALA A 284 -4.90 -16.01 19.70
N MET A 285 -5.01 -17.24 19.19
CA MET A 285 -3.90 -18.20 19.12
C MET A 285 -2.71 -17.69 18.29
N ALA A 286 -2.97 -16.94 17.21
CA ALA A 286 -1.94 -16.30 16.40
C ALA A 286 -1.29 -15.08 17.08
N GLY A 287 -1.70 -14.73 18.31
CA GLY A 287 -1.21 -13.59 19.07
C GLY A 287 -1.88 -12.26 18.73
N TYR A 288 -3.01 -12.28 18.02
CA TYR A 288 -3.77 -11.06 17.69
C TYR A 288 -4.93 -10.87 18.67
N ILE A 289 -4.90 -9.77 19.41
CA ILE A 289 -6.00 -9.29 20.26
C ILE A 289 -6.24 -7.81 19.88
N PRO A 290 -7.45 -7.40 19.45
CA PRO A 290 -7.71 -6.01 19.06
C PRO A 290 -7.74 -5.05 20.25
N GLU A 291 -7.18 -3.85 20.07
CA GLU A 291 -7.29 -2.76 21.04
C GLU A 291 -8.76 -2.34 21.20
N GLY A 292 -9.36 -2.70 22.34
CA GLY A 292 -10.77 -2.46 22.66
C GLY A 292 -11.51 -3.70 23.19
N GLY A 293 -11.09 -4.90 22.78
CA GLY A 293 -11.67 -6.18 23.23
C GLY A 293 -12.91 -6.64 22.47
N ASP A 294 -13.21 -6.07 21.30
CA ASP A 294 -14.30 -6.51 20.41
C ASP A 294 -13.94 -7.77 19.59
N ASP A 295 -14.95 -8.52 19.15
CA ASP A 295 -14.80 -9.66 18.23
C ASP A 295 -14.43 -9.21 16.79
N LEU A 296 -13.53 -9.96 16.13
CA LEU A 296 -13.04 -9.67 14.76
C LEU A 296 -13.96 -10.21 13.65
N PHE A 297 -14.65 -11.30 13.96
CA PHE A 297 -15.57 -12.06 13.12
C PHE A 297 -16.89 -12.15 13.87
N VAL A 298 -17.99 -11.82 13.19
CA VAL A 298 -19.35 -11.92 13.73
C VAL A 298 -20.22 -12.82 12.84
N ALA A 299 -21.30 -13.33 13.43
CA ALA A 299 -22.24 -14.24 12.77
C ALA A 299 -22.83 -13.64 11.49
N GLY A 300 -22.87 -14.43 10.41
CA GLY A 300 -23.36 -14.01 9.11
C GLY A 300 -22.24 -13.72 8.12
N ALA A 301 -22.33 -12.58 7.45
CA ALA A 301 -21.55 -12.25 6.25
C ALA A 301 -20.76 -10.93 6.47
N ASN A 302 -19.58 -10.75 5.83
CA ASN A 302 -18.62 -9.63 6.03
C ASN A 302 -17.46 -9.49 4.94
N TYR A 303 -17.53 -8.80 3.78
CA TYR A 303 -16.72 -9.13 2.53
C TYR A 303 -15.18 -8.63 2.39
N PRO A 304 -14.32 -9.00 1.35
CA PRO A 304 -13.05 -8.56 0.58
C PRO A 304 -11.75 -7.57 0.63
N ALA A 305 -11.34 -6.60 1.48
CA ALA A 305 -10.08 -5.74 1.39
C ALA A 305 -9.19 -5.37 2.66
N ILE A 306 -7.89 -4.98 2.50
CA ILE A 306 -6.71 -5.12 3.44
C ILE A 306 -6.43 -3.99 4.47
N VAL A 307 -5.86 -4.33 5.66
CA VAL A 307 -5.23 -3.41 6.66
C VAL A 307 -3.85 -3.93 7.13
N LEU A 308 -2.89 -3.03 7.38
CA LEU A 308 -1.58 -3.32 8.01
C LEU A 308 -1.67 -3.28 9.55
N GLY A 309 -0.99 -4.20 10.23
CA GLY A 309 -0.90 -4.20 11.70
C GLY A 309 0.03 -3.12 12.25
N ALA A 310 -0.07 -2.83 13.55
CA ALA A 310 0.88 -1.97 14.23
C ALA A 310 2.29 -2.61 14.26
N SER A 311 3.33 -1.77 14.31
CA SER A 311 4.74 -2.17 14.26
C SER A 311 5.07 -3.29 15.25
N GLY A 312 5.44 -4.47 14.73
CA GLY A 312 5.78 -5.67 15.51
C GLY A 312 4.73 -6.80 15.44
N SER A 313 3.58 -6.58 14.79
CA SER A 313 2.57 -7.62 14.57
C SER A 313 3.01 -8.65 13.52
N LYS A 314 2.77 -9.95 13.76
CA LYS A 314 3.07 -11.02 12.80
C LYS A 314 1.97 -11.18 11.74
N SER A 315 2.04 -10.38 10.67
CA SER A 315 1.62 -10.74 9.31
C SER A 315 0.29 -11.53 9.17
N VAL A 316 -0.83 -10.87 9.45
CA VAL A 316 -2.19 -11.33 9.08
C VAL A 316 -2.90 -10.22 8.31
N ARG A 317 -3.55 -10.54 7.18
CA ARG A 317 -4.30 -9.56 6.36
C ARG A 317 -5.82 -9.79 6.48
N ARG A 318 -6.55 -8.74 6.93
CA ARG A 318 -8.03 -8.65 6.94
C ARG A 318 -8.58 -8.25 5.56
N VAL A 319 -9.90 -8.20 5.46
CA VAL A 319 -10.74 -8.11 4.28
C VAL A 319 -12.07 -7.32 4.59
N VAL A 320 -12.40 -6.20 3.89
CA VAL A 320 -13.70 -5.43 3.68
C VAL A 320 -14.17 -5.27 2.16
N LEU A 321 -15.39 -5.71 1.71
CA LEU A 321 -16.06 -5.48 0.36
C LEU A 321 -17.62 -5.43 0.56
N ASP A 322 -18.13 -4.51 1.37
CA ASP A 322 -19.58 -4.29 1.60
C ASP A 322 -20.38 -5.44 2.25
N GLU A 323 -20.60 -5.32 3.56
CA GLU A 323 -21.51 -6.12 4.41
C GLU A 323 -21.37 -7.69 4.41
N ALA A 324 -20.68 -8.41 3.48
CA ALA A 324 -21.13 -9.79 3.13
C ALA A 324 -20.24 -11.07 2.75
N ASP A 325 -18.95 -11.34 3.12
CA ASP A 325 -18.28 -12.67 3.49
C ASP A 325 -16.76 -12.59 3.87
N TYR A 326 -16.28 -12.89 5.09
CA TYR A 326 -14.83 -12.67 5.42
C TYR A 326 -13.88 -13.71 4.78
N MET A 327 -12.66 -13.26 4.43
CA MET A 327 -11.52 -14.07 3.99
C MET A 327 -10.24 -13.69 4.76
N LEU A 328 -9.27 -14.59 4.80
CA LEU A 328 -8.16 -14.59 5.78
C LEU A 328 -6.85 -15.00 5.08
N LEU A 329 -5.75 -14.26 5.30
CA LEU A 329 -4.38 -14.67 4.94
C LEU A 329 -3.44 -14.48 6.15
N SER A 330 -2.60 -15.47 6.46
CA SER A 330 -1.68 -15.48 7.61
C SER A 330 -0.31 -16.04 7.21
N PHE A 331 0.77 -15.43 7.70
CA PHE A 331 2.16 -15.72 7.31
C PHE A 331 3.07 -15.98 8.52
N ILE A 332 2.60 -16.72 9.53
CA ILE A 332 3.39 -17.04 10.74
C ILE A 332 4.29 -18.27 10.50
N PRO A 333 5.58 -18.29 10.93
CA PRO A 333 6.58 -19.20 10.31
C PRO A 333 6.59 -20.67 10.75
N GLU A 334 5.78 -21.06 11.74
CA GLU A 334 5.84 -22.36 12.41
C GLU A 334 4.40 -22.89 12.55
N ILE A 335 4.07 -24.18 12.36
CA ILE A 335 4.84 -25.43 12.55
C ILE A 335 4.76 -26.30 11.26
N PRO A 336 5.79 -27.10 10.91
CA PRO A 336 6.57 -26.83 9.71
C PRO A 336 6.11 -27.51 8.40
N LYS A 337 4.80 -27.72 8.18
CA LYS A 337 4.27 -28.20 6.87
C LYS A 337 2.98 -27.54 6.36
N ILE A 338 2.68 -26.33 6.81
CA ILE A 338 2.22 -25.27 5.88
C ILE A 338 3.40 -24.87 4.96
N ALA A 339 4.62 -24.91 5.54
CA ALA A 339 5.89 -24.59 4.90
C ALA A 339 6.35 -25.64 3.86
N SER A 340 5.66 -25.71 2.73
CA SER A 340 6.30 -26.08 1.46
C SER A 340 5.81 -25.26 0.27
N GLU A 341 4.51 -24.95 0.16
CA GLU A 341 3.95 -24.41 -1.09
C GLU A 341 2.90 -23.30 -0.96
N GLY A 342 2.22 -23.11 0.19
CA GLY A 342 1.34 -21.93 0.38
C GLY A 342 0.22 -22.04 1.41
N LEU A 343 -0.66 -21.02 1.36
CA LEU A 343 -1.64 -20.60 2.38
C LEU A 343 -2.82 -21.58 2.57
N GLY A 344 -3.83 -21.26 3.40
CA GLY A 344 -4.93 -22.19 3.70
C GLY A 344 -6.32 -21.54 3.86
N PHE A 345 -7.36 -22.32 3.54
CA PHE A 345 -8.77 -22.02 3.81
C PHE A 345 -9.41 -23.12 4.67
N ILE A 346 -10.42 -22.76 5.47
CA ILE A 346 -11.25 -23.73 6.19
C ILE A 346 -12.53 -23.98 5.38
N ASN A 347 -12.74 -25.22 4.94
CA ASN A 347 -13.91 -25.60 4.15
C ASN A 347 -15.15 -25.79 5.05
N THR A 348 -16.02 -24.79 5.11
CA THR A 348 -17.23 -24.80 5.95
C THR A 348 -18.38 -25.67 5.40
N ASN A 349 -18.24 -26.25 4.21
CA ASN A 349 -19.25 -27.10 3.57
C ASN A 349 -19.03 -28.61 3.79
N ALA A 350 -18.09 -29.01 4.64
CA ALA A 350 -17.91 -30.41 5.03
C ALA A 350 -19.12 -30.91 5.84
N THR A 351 -19.84 -31.93 5.35
CA THR A 351 -21.11 -32.39 5.93
C THR A 351 -21.00 -33.16 7.26
N GLU A 352 -19.79 -33.30 7.82
CA GLU A 352 -19.38 -33.52 9.23
C GLU A 352 -17.83 -33.61 9.23
N PRO A 353 -17.10 -33.34 10.33
CA PRO A 353 -17.59 -33.12 11.68
C PRO A 353 -17.17 -31.79 12.32
N MET A 354 -17.97 -30.73 12.13
CA MET A 354 -17.91 -29.55 13.01
C MET A 354 -18.19 -29.92 14.48
N GLY A 355 -19.04 -30.93 14.73
CA GLY A 355 -19.47 -31.33 16.08
C GLY A 355 -18.34 -31.84 17.00
N LEU A 356 -17.32 -32.52 16.45
CA LEU A 356 -16.18 -33.00 17.24
C LEU A 356 -15.17 -31.90 17.57
N LEU A 357 -15.03 -30.89 16.70
CA LEU A 357 -14.31 -29.66 17.04
C LEU A 357 -15.09 -28.90 18.11
N GLN A 358 -16.41 -28.73 17.96
CA GLN A 358 -17.28 -28.08 18.94
C GLN A 358 -17.25 -28.75 20.33
N SER A 359 -17.03 -30.07 20.44
CA SER A 359 -16.90 -30.74 21.74
C SER A 359 -15.54 -30.53 22.41
N ASN A 360 -14.45 -30.46 21.65
CA ASN A 360 -13.09 -30.34 22.21
C ASN A 360 -12.68 -28.87 22.43
N TRP A 361 -13.25 -27.94 21.65
CA TRP A 361 -12.83 -26.55 21.61
C TRP A 361 -13.03 -25.75 22.91
N PRO A 362 -14.16 -25.88 23.65
CA PRO A 362 -14.34 -25.15 24.91
C PRO A 362 -13.29 -25.50 25.98
N ALA A 363 -12.78 -26.74 25.97
CA ALA A 363 -11.70 -27.16 26.84
C ALA A 363 -10.36 -26.52 26.44
N TYR A 364 -10.01 -26.54 25.14
CA TYR A 364 -8.78 -25.92 24.65
C TYR A 364 -8.75 -24.39 24.88
N ALA A 365 -9.87 -23.70 24.69
CA ALA A 365 -9.98 -22.27 25.02
C ALA A 365 -9.80 -21.99 26.53
N GLN A 366 -10.34 -22.85 27.41
CA GLN A 366 -10.11 -22.76 28.85
C GLN A 366 -8.63 -23.02 29.22
N MET A 367 -7.97 -23.95 28.54
CA MET A 367 -6.55 -24.26 28.73
C MET A 367 -5.63 -23.08 28.36
N LEU A 368 -5.93 -22.34 27.29
CA LEU A 368 -5.17 -21.13 26.92
C LEU A 368 -5.36 -19.99 27.94
N GLU A 369 -6.58 -19.76 28.42
CA GLU A 369 -6.86 -18.72 29.42
C GLU A 369 -6.25 -19.07 30.79
N GLN A 370 -6.26 -20.36 31.16
CA GLN A 370 -5.57 -20.87 32.35
C GLN A 370 -4.05 -20.70 32.23
N LYS A 371 -3.46 -20.96 31.05
CA LYS A 371 -2.04 -20.72 30.78
C LYS A 371 -1.69 -19.24 30.93
N ARG A 372 -2.47 -18.33 30.31
CA ARG A 372 -2.28 -16.86 30.45
C ARG A 372 -2.29 -16.45 31.93
N THR A 373 -3.27 -16.92 32.69
CA THR A 373 -3.42 -16.64 34.12
C THR A 373 -2.19 -17.10 34.93
N TRP A 374 -1.65 -18.28 34.62
CA TRP A 374 -0.43 -18.80 35.26
C TRP A 374 0.86 -18.11 34.80
N GLU A 375 0.96 -17.67 33.55
CA GLU A 375 2.09 -16.86 33.07
C GLU A 375 2.11 -15.47 33.73
N GLU A 376 0.95 -14.87 33.97
CA GLU A 376 0.78 -13.63 34.74
C GLU A 376 1.13 -13.83 36.22
N GLN A 377 0.64 -14.91 36.85
CA GLN A 377 0.98 -15.26 38.23
C GLN A 377 2.48 -15.51 38.42
N ARG A 378 3.11 -16.26 37.51
CA ARG A 378 4.57 -16.48 37.50
C ARG A 378 5.35 -15.17 37.35
N THR A 379 4.88 -14.27 36.48
CA THR A 379 5.50 -12.96 36.27
C THR A 379 5.43 -12.10 37.54
N GLN A 380 4.28 -12.08 38.22
CA GLN A 380 4.14 -11.38 39.50
C GLN A 380 5.08 -11.96 40.57
N TYR A 381 5.13 -13.29 40.73
CA TYR A 381 6.04 -13.92 41.68
C TYR A 381 7.52 -13.66 41.38
N LEU A 382 7.93 -13.52 40.12
CA LEU A 382 9.31 -13.15 39.76
C LEU A 382 9.64 -11.70 40.15
N VAL A 383 8.69 -10.76 40.02
CA VAL A 383 8.85 -9.37 40.50
C VAL A 383 8.93 -9.33 42.03
N ASP A 384 8.06 -10.06 42.73
CA ASP A 384 8.09 -10.17 44.19
C ASP A 384 9.39 -10.82 44.67
N LEU A 385 9.92 -11.80 43.93
CA LEU A 385 11.18 -12.48 44.21
C LEU A 385 12.38 -11.54 44.11
N GLU A 386 12.43 -10.68 43.07
CA GLU A 386 13.49 -9.67 42.95
C GLU A 386 13.40 -8.64 44.10
N ALA A 387 12.21 -8.11 44.36
CA ALA A 387 11.98 -7.17 45.45
C ALA A 387 12.39 -7.76 46.82
N LYS A 388 12.09 -9.04 47.06
CA LYS A 388 12.47 -9.75 48.28
C LYS A 388 13.98 -10.02 48.38
N GLN A 389 14.65 -10.33 47.26
CA GLN A 389 16.11 -10.44 47.22
C GLN A 389 16.80 -9.12 47.57
N GLN A 390 16.30 -7.99 47.05
CA GLN A 390 16.81 -6.66 47.39
C GLN A 390 16.61 -6.35 48.89
N GLN A 391 15.48 -6.75 49.49
CA GLN A 391 15.25 -6.62 50.94
C GLN A 391 16.21 -7.48 51.78
N VAL A 392 16.44 -8.74 51.41
CA VAL A 392 17.41 -9.63 52.07
C VAL A 392 18.82 -9.02 52.03
N GLN A 393 19.27 -8.58 50.85
CA GLN A 393 20.60 -7.96 50.68
C GLN A 393 20.75 -6.70 51.53
N ALA A 394 19.79 -5.77 51.47
CA ALA A 394 19.82 -4.54 52.25
C ALA A 394 19.80 -4.80 53.78
N THR A 395 19.18 -5.89 54.22
CA THR A 395 19.14 -6.30 55.64
C THR A 395 20.49 -6.88 56.08
N TRP A 396 21.15 -7.69 55.24
CA TRP A 396 22.52 -8.15 55.49
C TRP A 396 23.57 -7.02 55.42
N ASP A 397 23.40 -6.03 54.55
CA ASP A 397 24.26 -4.84 54.50
C ASP A 397 24.09 -3.99 55.78
N ALA A 398 22.86 -3.85 56.27
CA ALA A 398 22.58 -3.19 57.55
C ALA A 398 23.16 -3.96 58.76
N TRP A 399 23.10 -5.30 58.74
CA TRP A 399 23.76 -6.18 59.72
C TRP A 399 25.28 -5.99 59.73
N ALA A 400 25.92 -5.98 58.56
CA ALA A 400 27.36 -5.80 58.43
C ALA A 400 27.81 -4.41 58.91
N LEU A 401 27.03 -3.37 58.59
CA LEU A 401 27.28 -2.00 59.06
C LEU A 401 27.10 -1.87 60.57
N ALA A 402 26.13 -2.55 61.18
CA ALA A 402 25.93 -2.55 62.63
C ALA A 402 27.09 -3.24 63.36
N ASN A 403 27.54 -4.42 62.90
CA ASN A 403 28.71 -5.09 63.46
C ASN A 403 29.97 -4.24 63.37
N LYS A 404 30.26 -3.65 62.19
CA LYS A 404 31.41 -2.77 62.03
C LYS A 404 31.36 -1.57 62.99
N ARG A 405 30.19 -0.95 63.16
CA ARG A 405 30.04 0.15 64.13
C ARG A 405 30.27 -0.30 65.56
N ALA A 406 29.87 -1.53 65.92
CA ALA A 406 30.21 -2.08 67.23
C ALA A 406 31.73 -2.21 67.43
N GLU A 407 32.46 -2.72 66.43
CA GLU A 407 33.93 -2.79 66.44
C GLU A 407 34.57 -1.38 66.57
N ASP A 408 34.08 -0.40 65.81
CA ASP A 408 34.52 1.00 65.86
C ASP A 408 34.27 1.63 67.26
N PHE A 409 33.13 1.32 67.92
CA PHE A 409 32.84 1.77 69.29
C PHE A 409 33.70 1.05 70.35
N GLU A 410 33.89 -0.27 70.25
CA GLU A 410 34.78 -1.01 71.15
C GLU A 410 36.23 -0.49 71.09
N ALA A 411 36.72 -0.16 69.89
CA ALA A 411 38.05 0.43 69.69
C ALA A 411 38.23 1.81 70.34
N THR A 412 37.14 2.53 70.63
CA THR A 412 37.16 3.83 71.35
C THR A 412 36.82 3.71 72.84
N GLY A 413 36.41 2.52 73.30
CA GLY A 413 35.99 2.27 74.69
C GLY A 413 34.55 2.65 75.01
N ASP A 414 33.72 2.95 74.00
CA ASP A 414 32.29 3.25 74.16
C ASP A 414 31.46 1.96 74.21
N THR A 415 31.41 1.35 75.39
CA THR A 415 30.73 0.06 75.61
C THR A 415 29.22 0.13 75.43
N GLU A 416 28.58 1.27 75.73
CA GLU A 416 27.11 1.39 75.65
C GLU A 416 26.65 1.43 74.19
N ASN A 417 27.32 2.24 73.34
CA ASN A 417 27.02 2.24 71.91
C ASN A 417 27.47 0.94 71.21
N ALA A 418 28.56 0.30 71.66
CA ALA A 418 28.96 -1.01 71.16
C ALA A 418 27.89 -2.09 71.43
N GLU A 419 27.37 -2.21 72.64
CA GLU A 419 26.30 -3.15 72.98
C GLU A 419 25.01 -2.85 72.22
N ALA A 420 24.64 -1.57 72.06
CA ALA A 420 23.47 -1.16 71.28
C ALA A 420 23.60 -1.53 69.78
N GLN A 421 24.79 -1.39 69.18
CA GLN A 421 25.01 -1.82 67.79
C GLN A 421 25.04 -3.35 67.65
N LYS A 422 25.52 -4.10 68.65
CA LYS A 422 25.44 -5.58 68.66
C LYS A 422 23.99 -6.08 68.74
N ALA A 423 23.16 -5.46 69.58
CA ALA A 423 21.73 -5.79 69.65
C ALA A 423 20.99 -5.48 68.33
N LEU A 424 21.33 -4.36 67.66
CA LEU A 424 20.81 -4.04 66.33
C LEU A 424 21.27 -5.04 65.26
N ALA A 425 22.52 -5.51 65.33
CA ALA A 425 23.02 -6.56 64.45
C ALA A 425 22.28 -7.89 64.70
N GLU A 426 22.08 -8.32 65.94
CA GLU A 426 21.30 -9.53 66.25
C GLU A 426 19.86 -9.43 65.73
N GLN A 427 19.19 -8.29 65.93
CA GLN A 427 17.88 -8.01 65.34
C GLN A 427 17.89 -8.17 63.82
N LYS A 428 18.84 -7.53 63.12
CA LYS A 428 18.93 -7.60 61.65
C LYS A 428 19.33 -8.98 61.13
N SER A 429 20.06 -9.78 61.91
CA SER A 429 20.36 -11.18 61.55
C SER A 429 19.11 -12.06 61.59
N ASN A 430 18.20 -11.82 62.52
CA ASN A 430 16.94 -12.56 62.61
C ASN A 430 15.96 -12.08 61.54
N GLU A 431 15.83 -10.76 61.34
CA GLU A 431 15.04 -10.17 60.24
C GLU A 431 15.48 -10.70 58.86
N ALA A 432 16.79 -10.82 58.61
CA ALA A 432 17.30 -11.39 57.36
C ALA A 432 16.91 -12.87 57.18
N ARG A 433 16.96 -13.68 58.25
CA ARG A 433 16.56 -15.10 58.20
C ARG A 433 15.08 -15.29 57.92
N ASP A 434 14.21 -14.46 58.50
CA ASP A 434 12.77 -14.48 58.23
C ASP A 434 12.50 -14.09 56.77
N LEU A 435 13.18 -13.06 56.25
CA LEU A 435 13.11 -12.67 54.85
C LEU A 435 13.67 -13.75 53.88
N GLU A 436 14.70 -14.50 54.29
CA GLU A 436 15.24 -15.64 53.55
C GLU A 436 14.29 -16.85 53.53
N ALA A 437 13.55 -17.09 54.62
CA ALA A 437 12.53 -18.14 54.68
C ALA A 437 11.34 -17.81 53.75
N ASP A 438 10.84 -16.57 53.79
CA ASP A 438 9.84 -16.07 52.83
C ASP A 438 10.32 -16.18 51.38
N LEU A 439 11.60 -15.84 51.12
CA LEU A 439 12.21 -15.96 49.79
C LEU A 439 12.29 -17.43 49.33
N GLY A 440 12.50 -18.37 50.26
CA GLY A 440 12.40 -19.80 50.00
C GLY A 440 11.00 -20.22 49.58
N ALA A 441 9.98 -19.84 50.36
CA ALA A 441 8.57 -20.15 50.06
C ALA A 441 8.12 -19.56 48.70
N LEU A 442 8.58 -18.37 48.33
CA LEU A 442 8.28 -17.76 47.03
C LEU A 442 8.97 -18.49 45.86
N ARG A 443 10.16 -19.06 46.06
CA ARG A 443 10.80 -19.94 45.06
C ARG A 443 10.03 -21.24 44.88
N GLU A 444 9.47 -21.81 45.95
CA GLU A 444 8.60 -22.99 45.86
C GLU A 444 7.29 -22.67 45.11
N GLN A 445 6.69 -21.50 45.33
CA GLN A 445 5.52 -21.04 44.58
C GLN A 445 5.81 -20.85 43.07
N ILE A 446 6.97 -20.30 42.71
CA ILE A 446 7.39 -20.19 41.30
C ILE A 446 7.57 -21.59 40.69
N ALA A 447 8.22 -22.52 41.41
CA ALA A 447 8.45 -23.87 40.92
C ALA A 447 7.14 -24.67 40.71
N ASP A 448 6.16 -24.50 41.60
CA ASP A 448 4.81 -25.10 41.45
C ASP A 448 4.10 -24.56 40.20
N VAL A 449 4.09 -23.24 39.99
CA VAL A 449 3.51 -22.63 38.78
C VAL A 449 4.27 -23.03 37.51
N GLU A 450 5.59 -23.20 37.55
CA GLU A 450 6.38 -23.69 36.41
C GLU A 450 6.08 -25.17 36.07
N VAL A 451 5.86 -26.02 37.07
CA VAL A 451 5.41 -27.41 36.87
C VAL A 451 3.98 -27.44 36.27
N GLN A 452 3.09 -26.59 36.78
CA GLN A 452 1.72 -26.45 36.28
C GLN A 452 1.67 -25.96 34.83
N LEU A 453 2.47 -24.94 34.49
CA LEU A 453 2.65 -24.46 33.11
C LEU A 453 3.24 -25.53 32.19
N GLY A 454 4.21 -26.31 32.67
CA GLY A 454 4.83 -27.40 31.90
C GLY A 454 3.85 -28.54 31.58
N ALA A 455 3.00 -28.92 32.54
CA ALA A 455 1.94 -29.90 32.32
C ALA A 455 0.89 -29.38 31.31
N LEU A 456 0.38 -28.17 31.53
CA LEU A 456 -0.63 -27.55 30.67
C LEU A 456 -0.12 -27.30 29.24
N ALA A 457 1.18 -27.00 29.07
CA ALA A 457 1.80 -26.92 27.75
C ALA A 457 1.79 -28.28 27.03
N SER A 458 2.03 -29.39 27.74
CA SER A 458 1.94 -30.75 27.16
C SER A 458 0.50 -31.12 26.78
N ASP A 459 -0.49 -30.75 27.61
CA ASP A 459 -1.91 -30.99 27.31
C ASP A 459 -2.38 -30.13 26.11
N ILE A 460 -1.86 -28.90 25.98
CA ILE A 460 -2.05 -28.01 24.81
C ILE A 460 -1.43 -28.64 23.56
N ASP A 461 -0.19 -29.12 23.62
CA ASP A 461 0.51 -29.78 22.51
C ASP A 461 -0.21 -31.06 22.05
N GLU A 462 -0.79 -31.84 22.97
CA GLU A 462 -1.61 -33.02 22.63
C GLU A 462 -2.92 -32.60 21.94
N LYS A 463 -3.62 -31.57 22.46
CA LYS A 463 -4.85 -31.06 21.83
C LYS A 463 -4.60 -30.40 20.47
N GLU A 464 -3.49 -29.68 20.31
CA GLU A 464 -3.06 -29.21 19.00
C GLU A 464 -2.71 -30.39 18.07
N SER A 465 -2.11 -31.46 18.58
CA SER A 465 -1.82 -32.66 17.79
C SER A 465 -3.08 -33.37 17.29
N GLU A 466 -4.14 -33.44 18.11
CA GLU A 466 -5.48 -33.86 17.64
C GLU A 466 -6.00 -32.97 16.50
N MET A 467 -5.88 -31.63 16.63
CA MET A 467 -6.36 -30.68 15.63
C MET A 467 -5.50 -30.69 14.34
N ARG A 468 -4.19 -30.91 14.44
CA ARG A 468 -3.24 -30.96 13.31
C ARG A 468 -3.56 -32.07 12.29
N VAL A 469 -4.17 -33.17 12.72
CA VAL A 469 -4.62 -34.26 11.82
C VAL A 469 -5.68 -33.77 10.83
N TRP A 470 -6.55 -32.84 11.24
CA TRP A 470 -7.63 -32.32 10.40
C TRP A 470 -7.17 -31.17 9.50
N ALA A 471 -6.17 -30.39 9.92
CA ALA A 471 -5.58 -29.33 9.11
C ALA A 471 -4.97 -29.83 7.77
N GLN A 472 -4.56 -31.10 7.69
CA GLN A 472 -4.02 -31.70 6.46
C GLN A 472 -5.07 -31.88 5.33
N ALA A 473 -6.36 -31.66 5.61
CA ALA A 473 -7.41 -31.62 4.58
C ALA A 473 -7.49 -30.25 3.85
N VAL A 474 -6.71 -29.25 4.26
CA VAL A 474 -6.66 -27.92 3.66
C VAL A 474 -5.66 -27.89 2.50
N ALA A 475 -6.13 -27.52 1.31
CA ALA A 475 -5.29 -27.34 0.12
C ALA A 475 -4.94 -25.86 -0.11
N ASN A 476 -3.73 -25.63 -0.62
CA ASN A 476 -3.16 -24.32 -0.96
C ASN A 476 -4.03 -23.55 -2.00
N PRO A 477 -4.60 -22.37 -1.69
CA PRO A 477 -5.60 -21.74 -2.54
C PRO A 477 -5.18 -20.48 -3.31
N ILE A 478 -4.13 -19.77 -2.89
CA ILE A 478 -3.70 -18.48 -3.49
C ILE A 478 -2.17 -18.46 -3.65
N PRO A 479 -1.66 -18.60 -4.89
CA PRO A 479 -0.23 -18.47 -5.20
C PRO A 479 0.35 -17.09 -4.89
N THR A 480 1.65 -17.05 -4.53
CA THR A 480 2.40 -15.84 -4.12
C THR A 480 2.25 -14.68 -5.09
N GLN A 481 2.34 -14.93 -6.40
CA GLN A 481 2.18 -13.93 -7.47
C GLN A 481 0.92 -13.04 -7.41
N TYR A 482 -0.07 -13.36 -6.56
CA TYR A 482 -1.30 -12.57 -6.35
C TYR A 482 -1.34 -11.80 -5.03
N VAL A 483 -0.29 -11.83 -4.21
CA VAL A 483 -0.24 -11.21 -2.87
C VAL A 483 1.17 -10.65 -2.62
N LEU A 484 1.28 -9.57 -1.85
CA LEU A 484 2.56 -9.14 -1.27
C LEU A 484 2.59 -9.44 0.22
N ASP A 485 3.74 -9.84 0.75
CA ASP A 485 4.03 -9.82 2.18
C ASP A 485 4.35 -8.38 2.68
N GLU A 486 4.71 -8.23 3.95
CA GLU A 486 5.06 -6.92 4.53
C GLU A 486 6.45 -6.43 4.12
N ASN A 487 7.42 -7.33 3.97
CA ASN A 487 8.78 -7.02 3.54
C ASN A 487 8.80 -6.58 2.08
N GLU A 488 8.07 -7.28 1.21
CA GLU A 488 7.96 -7.00 -0.22
C GLU A 488 7.29 -5.64 -0.45
N TYR A 489 6.22 -5.35 0.28
CA TYR A 489 5.61 -4.01 0.30
C TYR A 489 6.59 -2.93 0.76
N ASN A 490 7.27 -3.15 1.90
CA ASN A 490 8.21 -2.18 2.45
C ASN A 490 9.43 -1.96 1.53
N LEU A 491 9.89 -2.98 0.81
CA LEU A 491 10.95 -2.87 -0.20
C LEU A 491 10.49 -1.99 -1.38
N ALA A 492 9.27 -2.19 -1.88
CA ALA A 492 8.71 -1.39 -2.97
C ALA A 492 8.57 0.08 -2.56
N GLU A 493 8.01 0.36 -1.38
CA GLU A 493 7.83 1.75 -0.90
C GLU A 493 9.14 2.44 -0.55
N GLN A 494 10.11 1.75 0.07
CA GLN A 494 11.44 2.33 0.32
C GLN A 494 12.14 2.73 -0.99
N ALA A 495 12.04 1.89 -2.03
CA ALA A 495 12.55 2.21 -3.36
C ALA A 495 11.80 3.40 -3.99
N ARG A 496 10.46 3.40 -3.93
CA ARG A 496 9.62 4.49 -4.45
C ARG A 496 9.97 5.84 -3.82
N VAL A 497 10.12 5.90 -2.50
CA VAL A 497 10.51 7.12 -1.77
C VAL A 497 11.89 7.60 -2.21
N ALA A 498 12.88 6.71 -2.27
CA ALA A 498 14.24 7.07 -2.68
C ALA A 498 14.32 7.54 -4.15
N TYR A 499 13.60 6.89 -5.07
CA TYR A 499 13.45 7.36 -6.45
C TYR A 499 12.81 8.75 -6.50
N ASN A 500 11.73 8.97 -5.72
CA ASN A 500 11.02 10.23 -5.67
C ASN A 500 11.88 11.38 -5.17
N ASP A 501 12.73 11.15 -4.17
CA ASP A 501 13.66 12.16 -3.67
C ASP A 501 14.77 12.48 -4.69
N PHE A 502 15.25 11.49 -5.45
CA PHE A 502 16.13 11.74 -6.60
C PHE A 502 15.43 12.57 -7.69
N ILE A 503 14.19 12.22 -8.07
CA ILE A 503 13.39 12.95 -9.08
C ILE A 503 13.16 14.41 -8.63
N LYS A 504 12.74 14.63 -7.38
CA LYS A 504 12.61 15.97 -6.77
C LYS A 504 13.91 16.75 -6.83
N SER A 505 15.05 16.10 -6.54
CA SER A 505 16.38 16.74 -6.60
C SER A 505 16.74 17.20 -8.02
N ARG A 506 16.44 16.37 -9.03
CA ARG A 506 16.74 16.67 -10.44
C ARG A 506 15.80 17.74 -11.03
N ALA A 507 14.51 17.72 -10.67
CA ALA A 507 13.58 18.79 -11.04
C ALA A 507 14.09 20.15 -10.54
N LYS A 508 14.47 20.21 -9.25
CA LYS A 508 15.05 21.41 -8.63
C LYS A 508 16.39 21.82 -9.26
N ALA A 509 17.26 20.87 -9.62
CA ALA A 509 18.57 21.15 -10.20
C ALA A 509 18.48 21.82 -11.59
N TYR A 510 17.47 21.45 -12.40
CA TYR A 510 17.28 21.98 -13.76
C TYR A 510 16.21 23.09 -13.86
N GLY A 511 15.54 23.44 -12.77
CA GLY A 511 14.41 24.38 -12.82
C GLY A 511 13.23 23.84 -13.61
N PHE A 512 12.99 22.53 -13.51
CA PHE A 512 11.82 21.87 -14.09
C PHE A 512 10.65 21.93 -13.11
N GLY A 513 9.43 21.99 -13.63
CA GLY A 513 8.24 21.77 -12.83
C GLY A 513 8.22 20.36 -12.25
N LEU A 514 7.44 20.17 -11.19
CA LEU A 514 7.23 18.87 -10.55
C LEU A 514 5.73 18.61 -10.42
N MET A 515 5.24 17.55 -11.04
CA MET A 515 3.91 17.00 -10.79
C MET A 515 4.03 15.98 -9.67
N ASP A 516 3.29 16.14 -8.57
CA ASP A 516 3.35 15.20 -7.46
C ASP A 516 2.34 14.06 -7.61
N GLY A 517 2.81 12.94 -8.15
CA GLY A 517 2.05 11.71 -8.29
C GLY A 517 1.60 11.11 -6.96
N GLU A 518 2.28 11.39 -5.84
CA GLU A 518 1.82 10.93 -4.53
C GLU A 518 0.61 11.74 -4.04
N ALA A 519 0.61 13.06 -4.24
CA ALA A 519 -0.57 13.89 -3.96
C ALA A 519 -1.75 13.48 -4.84
N LEU A 520 -1.53 13.32 -6.16
CA LEU A 520 -2.55 12.90 -7.12
C LEU A 520 -3.25 11.59 -6.74
N ILE A 521 -2.50 10.55 -6.32
CA ILE A 521 -3.15 9.28 -5.94
C ILE A 521 -3.86 9.37 -4.58
N ARG A 522 -3.40 10.24 -3.66
CA ARG A 522 -4.13 10.53 -2.42
C ARG A 522 -5.43 11.29 -2.67
N GLU A 523 -5.44 12.26 -3.60
CA GLU A 523 -6.66 12.97 -4.02
C GLU A 523 -7.71 12.00 -4.60
N PHE A 524 -7.28 11.05 -5.44
CA PHE A 524 -8.15 9.95 -5.89
C PHE A 524 -8.58 9.01 -4.76
N TYR A 525 -7.73 8.73 -3.77
CA TYR A 525 -8.11 7.85 -2.65
C TYR A 525 -9.10 8.52 -1.68
N GLU A 526 -8.92 9.80 -1.38
CA GLU A 526 -9.76 10.58 -0.47
C GLU A 526 -11.10 10.99 -1.09
N GLY A 527 -11.22 10.98 -2.43
CA GLY A 527 -12.48 11.09 -3.14
C GLY A 527 -12.72 12.41 -3.87
N GLU A 528 -11.77 12.83 -4.72
CA GLU A 528 -11.89 14.06 -5.53
C GLU A 528 -13.26 14.18 -6.23
N ILE A 529 -13.92 15.32 -6.08
CA ILE A 529 -15.20 15.63 -6.74
C ILE A 529 -14.94 16.61 -7.88
N VAL A 530 -14.84 16.08 -9.09
CA VAL A 530 -14.56 16.88 -10.29
C VAL A 530 -15.87 17.30 -10.95
N GLY A 531 -16.18 18.59 -10.89
CA GLY A 531 -17.37 19.16 -11.54
C GLY A 531 -18.69 18.50 -11.13
N GLY A 532 -18.77 17.98 -9.89
CA GLY A 532 -19.95 17.29 -9.35
C GLY A 532 -19.96 15.76 -9.53
N ILE A 533 -18.96 15.16 -10.19
CA ILE A 533 -18.83 13.70 -10.33
C ILE A 533 -17.62 13.21 -9.52
N PRO A 534 -17.76 12.17 -8.67
CA PRO A 534 -16.60 11.55 -8.01
C PRO A 534 -15.61 10.97 -9.02
N ALA A 535 -14.33 11.23 -8.78
CA ALA A 535 -13.18 10.67 -9.48
C ALA A 535 -12.22 10.09 -8.41
N ASN A 536 -12.42 8.82 -8.06
CA ASN A 536 -11.73 8.15 -6.96
C ASN A 536 -11.25 6.73 -7.29
N THR A 537 -10.52 6.11 -6.35
CA THR A 537 -9.91 4.78 -6.52
C THR A 537 -10.88 3.60 -6.35
N ASN A 538 -12.18 3.83 -6.08
CA ASN A 538 -13.15 2.73 -5.98
C ASN A 538 -13.19 1.95 -7.30
N TYR A 539 -12.93 0.64 -7.25
CA TYR A 539 -12.85 -0.17 -8.46
C TYR A 539 -14.17 -0.12 -9.24
N ILE A 540 -14.07 0.14 -10.55
CA ILE A 540 -15.16 0.33 -11.52
C ILE A 540 -16.04 1.56 -11.26
N THR A 541 -16.53 1.77 -10.04
CA THR A 541 -17.49 2.83 -9.70
C THR A 541 -16.86 4.21 -9.51
N GLY A 542 -15.55 4.26 -9.21
CA GLY A 542 -14.84 5.48 -8.85
C GLY A 542 -14.51 6.42 -10.00
N ASN A 543 -14.57 5.96 -11.25
CA ASN A 543 -14.28 6.73 -12.46
C ASN A 543 -12.86 7.30 -12.64
N ALA A 544 -11.96 7.33 -11.66
CA ALA A 544 -10.58 7.78 -11.88
C ALA A 544 -9.69 6.69 -12.49
N ILE A 545 -9.78 5.46 -11.99
CA ILE A 545 -8.97 4.31 -12.43
C ILE A 545 -9.82 3.34 -13.26
N SER A 546 -9.17 2.67 -14.22
CA SER A 546 -9.77 1.83 -15.27
C SER A 546 -9.97 0.37 -14.84
N LEU A 547 -10.47 -0.48 -15.76
CA LEU A 547 -10.80 -1.89 -15.46
C LEU A 547 -9.61 -2.76 -15.04
N ASP A 548 -8.37 -2.33 -15.33
CA ASP A 548 -7.16 -3.02 -14.84
C ASP A 548 -6.78 -2.68 -13.39
N GLY A 549 -7.46 -1.73 -12.77
CA GLY A 549 -7.18 -1.31 -11.40
C GLY A 549 -5.86 -0.55 -11.23
N ILE A 550 -5.17 -0.19 -12.32
CA ILE A 550 -3.83 0.43 -12.33
C ILE A 550 -3.84 1.77 -13.07
N HIS A 551 -4.35 1.78 -14.30
CA HIS A 551 -4.22 2.93 -15.19
C HIS A 551 -5.45 3.85 -15.16
N PRO A 552 -5.31 5.17 -15.41
CA PRO A 552 -6.44 6.09 -15.44
C PRO A 552 -7.52 5.73 -16.47
N THR A 553 -8.76 6.12 -16.18
CA THR A 553 -9.80 6.27 -17.20
C THR A 553 -9.49 7.46 -18.11
N GLU A 554 -10.36 7.73 -19.08
CA GLU A 554 -10.32 8.96 -19.88
C GLU A 554 -10.43 10.23 -19.01
N ARG A 555 -11.34 10.20 -18.02
CA ARG A 555 -11.50 11.26 -17.01
C ARG A 555 -10.29 11.37 -16.11
N GLY A 556 -9.76 10.23 -15.63
CA GLY A 556 -8.54 10.19 -14.83
C GLY A 556 -7.36 10.82 -15.58
N TYR A 557 -7.21 10.53 -16.88
CA TYR A 557 -6.19 11.15 -17.72
C TYR A 557 -6.36 12.66 -17.91
N ALA A 558 -7.58 13.18 -17.94
CA ALA A 558 -7.83 14.62 -17.96
C ALA A 558 -7.44 15.31 -16.62
N ILE A 559 -7.59 14.62 -15.49
CA ILE A 559 -7.14 15.12 -14.17
C ILE A 559 -5.62 15.06 -14.05
N VAL A 560 -5.01 13.94 -14.45
CA VAL A 560 -3.54 13.80 -14.57
C VAL A 560 -2.95 14.94 -15.41
N ALA A 561 -3.56 15.22 -16.57
CA ALA A 561 -3.16 16.32 -17.43
C ALA A 561 -3.28 17.69 -16.75
N ASN A 562 -4.30 17.90 -15.90
CA ASN A 562 -4.42 19.12 -15.11
C ASN A 562 -3.30 19.25 -14.07
N ARG A 563 -2.93 18.20 -13.33
CA ARG A 563 -1.79 18.27 -12.39
C ARG A 563 -0.46 18.57 -13.09
N PHE A 564 -0.27 18.08 -14.32
CA PHE A 564 0.86 18.50 -15.16
C PHE A 564 0.76 19.98 -15.59
N ILE A 565 -0.41 20.46 -16.02
CA ILE A 565 -0.64 21.88 -16.36
C ILE A 565 -0.41 22.81 -15.16
N GLU A 566 -0.87 22.42 -13.97
CA GLU A 566 -0.61 23.10 -12.70
C GLU A 566 0.89 23.17 -12.41
N ALA A 567 1.61 22.05 -12.55
CA ALA A 567 3.07 22.00 -12.41
C ALA A 567 3.81 22.87 -13.44
N MET A 568 3.32 22.93 -14.70
CA MET A 568 3.87 23.79 -15.75
C MET A 568 3.70 25.28 -15.45
N ASN A 569 2.50 25.67 -14.99
CA ASN A 569 2.18 27.05 -14.62
C ASN A 569 2.99 27.49 -13.39
N ASN A 570 3.15 26.60 -12.41
CA ASN A 570 3.87 26.86 -11.16
C ASN A 570 5.41 26.79 -11.28
N ALA A 571 5.96 26.29 -12.39
CA ALA A 571 7.41 26.14 -12.62
C ALA A 571 8.20 27.46 -12.77
N GLY A 572 7.57 28.63 -12.54
CA GLY A 572 8.21 29.94 -12.72
C GLY A 572 8.45 30.31 -14.19
N TYR A 573 7.72 29.68 -15.11
CA TYR A 573 7.92 29.82 -16.56
C TYR A 573 7.28 31.06 -17.19
N SER A 574 6.63 31.91 -16.40
CA SER A 574 5.76 33.00 -16.87
C SER A 574 4.70 32.50 -17.85
N LEU A 575 4.07 31.37 -17.51
CA LEU A 575 3.17 30.60 -18.35
C LEU A 575 1.84 30.41 -17.62
N HIS A 576 0.73 30.57 -18.35
CA HIS A 576 -0.59 30.16 -17.89
C HIS A 576 -1.33 29.40 -18.99
N VAL A 577 -1.26 28.07 -18.93
CA VAL A 577 -2.07 27.14 -19.72
C VAL A 577 -3.37 26.87 -18.96
N SER A 578 -4.51 26.95 -19.65
CA SER A 578 -5.83 26.72 -19.07
C SER A 578 -6.08 25.22 -18.79
N PRO A 579 -6.79 24.86 -17.70
CA PRO A 579 -7.08 23.47 -17.37
C PRO A 579 -8.07 22.85 -18.35
N ILE A 580 -7.99 21.52 -18.50
CA ILE A 580 -8.95 20.67 -19.21
C ILE A 580 -10.15 20.43 -18.30
N ASN A 581 -11.36 20.35 -18.88
CA ASN A 581 -12.58 19.99 -18.18
C ASN A 581 -12.77 18.46 -18.16
N PRO A 582 -12.58 17.74 -17.03
CA PRO A 582 -12.60 16.28 -17.05
C PRO A 582 -14.00 15.68 -17.20
N ASN A 583 -15.06 16.48 -17.09
CA ASN A 583 -16.44 16.04 -17.37
C ASN A 583 -16.71 15.82 -18.86
N GLU A 584 -15.86 16.33 -19.77
CA GLU A 584 -15.92 16.01 -21.20
C GLU A 584 -15.41 14.60 -21.53
N TYR A 585 -14.84 13.90 -20.56
CA TYR A 585 -14.16 12.61 -20.73
C TYR A 585 -14.85 11.50 -19.93
N GLN A 586 -14.80 10.27 -20.46
CA GLN A 586 -15.51 9.13 -19.89
C GLN A 586 -14.77 8.53 -18.68
N GLY A 587 -15.56 8.08 -17.68
CA GLY A 587 -15.06 7.25 -16.58
C GLY A 587 -14.92 5.80 -17.01
N VAL A 588 -15.43 4.87 -16.18
CA VAL A 588 -15.68 3.50 -16.64
C VAL A 588 -17.07 3.46 -17.28
N VAL A 589 -17.18 2.78 -18.43
CA VAL A 589 -18.43 2.64 -19.18
C VAL A 589 -18.80 1.17 -19.34
N VAL A 590 -20.11 0.90 -19.37
CA VAL A 590 -20.65 -0.40 -19.79
C VAL A 590 -20.73 -0.41 -21.32
N ASP A 591 -20.32 -1.51 -21.93
CA ASP A 591 -20.43 -1.73 -23.37
C ASP A 591 -21.76 -2.43 -23.73
N GLU A 592 -22.74 -1.61 -24.14
CA GLU A 592 -24.13 -1.99 -24.46
C GLU A 592 -24.30 -2.70 -25.82
N THR A 593 -23.28 -3.43 -26.30
CA THR A 593 -23.25 -4.06 -27.64
C THR A 593 -24.01 -5.38 -27.78
N ASP A 594 -24.78 -5.82 -26.78
CA ASP A 594 -25.63 -7.03 -26.79
C ASP A 594 -27.04 -6.78 -26.20
#